data_AF-A0A8S3R058-F1
#
_entry.id   AF-A0A8S3R058-F1
#
_cell.length_a   1.000
_cell.length_b   1.000
_cell.length_c   1.000
_cell.angle_alpha   90.00
_cell.angle_beta   90.00
_cell.angle_gamma   90.00
#
_symmetry.space_group_name_H-M   'P 1'
#
loop_
_entity.id
_entity.type
_entity.pdbx_description
1 polymer ?
#
loop_
_entity_poly.entity_id
_entity_poly.type
_entity_poly.pdbx_seq_one_letter_code
_entity_poly.pdbx_strand_id
1 'polypeptide(L)'
;MASLSPTEENFVRLNLLLTGISPRAVRTLFDYEFAPVCLDATLKKEFNKLRDLQKKRIINQSQWNLLTPRFPDSPDSKNFDVTLMSLLLRNLTTIAPPHGGYDNLPSSSETTPAADLARIKYYRNVLAHLNDGNIENTEFSAAWDDITGVSSI
;
A
#
# COMPACT_ATOMS: atom_id res chain seq x y z
N MET A 1 18.50 -7.80 27.81
CA MET A 1 18.54 -7.70 26.32
C MET A 1 19.43 -6.52 25.97
N ALA A 2 20.21 -6.60 24.89
CA ALA A 2 20.99 -5.45 24.41
C ALA A 2 20.06 -4.37 23.84
N SER A 3 20.44 -3.11 23.95
CA SER A 3 19.76 -2.01 23.27
C SER A 3 20.05 -2.06 21.77
N LEU A 4 19.09 -1.62 20.95
CA LEU A 4 19.30 -1.43 19.52
C LEU A 4 20.33 -0.32 19.29
N SER A 5 21.13 -0.47 18.24
CA SER A 5 21.94 0.63 17.69
C SER A 5 21.05 1.68 17.02
N PRO A 6 21.53 2.91 16.82
CA PRO A 6 20.74 3.95 16.15
C PRO A 6 20.21 3.53 14.76
N THR A 7 20.98 2.75 14.01
CA THR A 7 20.61 2.26 12.67
C THR A 7 19.54 1.17 12.73
N GLU A 8 19.57 0.30 13.73
CA GLU A 8 18.50 -0.66 14.00
C GLU A 8 17.22 0.02 14.50
N GLU A 9 17.33 1.04 15.36
CA GLU A 9 16.17 1.84 15.81
C GLU A 9 15.49 2.53 14.64
N ASN A 10 16.26 3.13 13.73
CA ASN A 10 15.73 3.75 12.53
C ASN A 10 15.00 2.75 11.63
N PHE A 11 15.54 1.54 11.48
CA PHE A 11 14.90 0.48 10.71
C PHE A 11 13.55 0.10 11.33
N VAL A 12 13.51 -0.13 12.65
CA VAL A 12 12.28 -0.46 13.38
C VAL A 12 11.23 0.64 13.23
N ARG A 13 11.64 1.91 13.35
CA ARG A 13 10.74 3.07 13.21
C ARG A 13 10.16 3.17 11.80
N LEU A 14 11.00 3.04 10.76
CA LEU A 14 10.55 3.10 9.37
C LEU A 14 9.67 1.89 9.02
N ASN A 15 10.02 0.70 9.50
CA ASN A 15 9.17 -0.49 9.35
C ASN A 15 7.79 -0.29 9.98
N LEU A 16 7.74 0.25 11.20
CA LEU A 16 6.48 0.52 11.90
C LEU A 16 5.64 1.57 11.16
N LEU A 17 6.27 2.62 10.62
CA LEU A 17 5.60 3.61 9.78
C LEU A 17 4.94 2.91 8.57
N LEU A 18 5.72 2.13 7.81
CA LEU A 18 5.27 1.51 6.56
C LEU A 18 4.27 0.35 6.74
N THR A 19 4.40 -0.42 7.82
CA THR A 19 3.61 -1.64 8.04
C THR A 19 2.49 -1.48 9.07
N GLY A 20 2.60 -0.50 9.96
CA GLY A 20 1.63 -0.24 11.01
C GLY A 20 0.77 1.01 10.78
N ILE A 21 1.37 2.08 10.24
CA ILE A 21 0.73 3.40 10.11
C ILE A 21 0.22 3.63 8.69
N SER A 22 1.08 3.55 7.66
CA SER A 22 0.72 3.75 6.26
C SER A 22 -0.48 2.91 5.78
N PRO A 23 -0.66 1.64 6.21
CA PRO A 23 -1.87 0.89 5.83
C PRO A 23 -3.18 1.47 6.33
N ARG A 24 -3.15 2.31 7.37
CA ARG A 24 -4.35 2.99 7.87
C ARG A 24 -4.72 4.16 6.95
N ALA A 25 -3.75 5.00 6.59
CA ALA A 25 -3.90 6.08 5.62
C ALA A 25 -4.38 5.56 4.26
N VAL A 26 -3.73 4.51 3.74
CA VAL A 26 -4.14 3.86 2.49
C VAL A 26 -5.57 3.32 2.57
N ARG A 27 -5.98 2.78 3.72
CA ARG A 27 -7.36 2.32 3.92
C ARG A 27 -8.36 3.46 3.97
N THR A 28 -8.00 4.60 4.54
CA THR A 28 -8.84 5.80 4.51
C THR A 28 -9.14 6.24 3.08
N LEU A 29 -8.12 6.31 2.22
CA LEU A 29 -8.33 6.56 0.78
C LEU A 29 -9.16 5.44 0.14
N PHE A 30 -8.83 4.19 0.44
CA PHE A 30 -9.53 3.04 -0.12
C PHE A 30 -11.03 3.06 0.20
N ASP A 31 -11.39 3.31 1.46
CA ASP A 31 -12.78 3.33 1.92
C ASP A 31 -13.53 4.56 1.39
N TYR A 32 -12.81 5.64 1.02
CA TYR A 32 -13.38 6.79 0.32
C TYR A 32 -13.78 6.44 -1.12
N GLU A 33 -12.89 5.75 -1.87
CA GLU A 33 -13.15 5.31 -3.25
C GLU A 33 -14.11 4.10 -3.32
N PHE A 34 -14.05 3.22 -2.31
CA PHE A 34 -14.81 1.99 -2.19
C PHE A 34 -15.51 1.93 -0.84
N ALA A 35 -16.63 2.66 -0.71
CA ALA A 35 -17.41 2.69 0.52
C ALA A 35 -17.61 1.27 1.11
N PRO A 36 -17.21 0.99 2.37
CA PRO A 36 -17.20 -0.37 2.93
C PRO A 36 -18.54 -1.09 2.84
N VAL A 37 -19.64 -0.36 3.03
CA VAL A 37 -21.02 -0.89 2.94
C VAL A 37 -21.38 -1.37 1.53
N CYS A 38 -20.74 -0.81 0.51
CA CYS A 38 -20.95 -1.14 -0.90
C CYS A 38 -19.82 -1.98 -1.49
N LEU A 39 -18.79 -2.35 -0.70
CA LEU A 39 -17.58 -2.98 -1.20
C LEU A 39 -17.89 -4.27 -1.98
N ASP A 40 -18.71 -5.16 -1.42
CA ASP A 40 -19.13 -6.40 -2.07
C ASP A 40 -19.83 -6.14 -3.42
N ALA A 41 -20.76 -5.20 -3.46
CA ALA A 41 -21.47 -4.82 -4.68
C ALA A 41 -20.52 -4.24 -5.74
N THR A 42 -19.56 -3.41 -5.34
CA THR A 42 -18.55 -2.83 -6.22
C THR A 42 -17.61 -3.90 -6.78
N LEU A 43 -17.12 -4.82 -5.94
CA LEU A 43 -16.27 -5.94 -6.40
C LEU A 43 -17.03 -6.88 -7.34
N LYS A 44 -18.32 -7.13 -7.08
CA LYS A 44 -19.20 -7.90 -8.00
C LYS A 44 -19.39 -7.20 -9.34
N LYS A 45 -19.58 -5.88 -9.34
CA LYS A 45 -19.67 -5.07 -10.57
C LYS A 45 -18.38 -5.15 -11.40
N GLU A 46 -17.24 -5.11 -10.73
CA GLU A 46 -15.91 -5.15 -11.37
C GLU A 46 -15.35 -6.58 -11.53
N PHE A 47 -16.17 -7.61 -11.34
CA PHE A 47 -15.74 -9.02 -11.29
C PHE A 47 -14.93 -9.46 -12.52
N ASN A 48 -15.32 -9.01 -13.72
CA ASN A 48 -14.59 -9.36 -14.94
C ASN A 48 -13.16 -8.79 -14.95
N LYS A 49 -12.98 -7.53 -14.50
CA LYS A 49 -11.65 -6.93 -14.38
C LYS A 49 -10.81 -7.67 -13.34
N LEU A 50 -11.40 -7.98 -12.18
CA LEU A 50 -10.74 -8.76 -11.14
C LEU A 50 -10.30 -10.14 -11.66
N ARG A 51 -11.18 -10.83 -12.39
CA ARG A 51 -10.88 -12.14 -12.98
C ARG A 51 -9.74 -12.07 -14.00
N ASP A 52 -9.68 -11.01 -14.79
CA ASP A 52 -8.56 -10.81 -15.73
C ASP A 52 -7.25 -10.53 -15.00
N LEU A 53 -7.27 -9.76 -13.91
CA LEU A 53 -6.09 -9.55 -13.05
C LEU A 53 -5.63 -10.86 -12.39
N GLN A 54 -6.57 -11.72 -11.98
CA GLN A 54 -6.26 -13.06 -11.44
C GLN A 54 -5.61 -13.95 -12.52
N LYS A 55 -6.18 -14.00 -13.74
CA LYS A 55 -5.60 -14.78 -14.86
C LYS A 55 -4.19 -14.31 -15.21
N LYS A 56 -3.94 -13.00 -15.15
CA LYS A 56 -2.62 -12.39 -15.36
C LYS A 56 -1.66 -12.59 -14.17
N ARG A 57 -2.10 -13.28 -13.11
CA ARG A 57 -1.34 -13.50 -11.85
C ARG A 57 -0.94 -12.21 -11.13
N ILE A 58 -1.66 -11.12 -11.38
CA ILE A 58 -1.51 -9.86 -10.67
C ILE A 58 -2.18 -9.96 -9.29
N ILE A 59 -3.33 -10.65 -9.22
CA ILE A 59 -3.98 -11.06 -7.98
C ILE A 59 -3.65 -12.54 -7.73
N ASN A 60 -3.03 -12.85 -6.59
CA ASN A 60 -2.75 -14.23 -6.20
C ASN A 60 -3.97 -14.90 -5.54
N GLN A 61 -3.91 -16.21 -5.29
CA GLN A 61 -5.06 -16.95 -4.74
C GLN A 61 -5.49 -16.47 -3.35
N SER A 62 -4.53 -16.08 -2.49
CA SER A 62 -4.85 -15.56 -1.15
C SER A 62 -5.62 -14.25 -1.22
N GLN A 63 -5.16 -13.33 -2.08
CA GLN A 63 -5.86 -12.08 -2.34
C GLN A 63 -7.22 -12.31 -2.99
N TRP A 64 -7.33 -13.25 -3.94
CA TRP A 64 -8.59 -13.61 -4.56
C TRP A 64 -9.64 -14.08 -3.53
N ASN A 65 -9.23 -14.93 -2.59
CA ASN A 65 -10.12 -15.41 -1.53
C ASN A 65 -10.65 -14.29 -0.62
N LEU A 66 -9.89 -13.19 -0.45
CA LEU A 66 -10.33 -12.00 0.28
C LEU A 66 -11.35 -11.17 -0.51
N LEU A 67 -11.22 -11.15 -1.84
CA LEU A 67 -12.12 -10.40 -2.75
C LEU A 67 -13.42 -11.14 -3.06
N THR A 68 -13.37 -12.47 -3.05
CA THR A 68 -14.52 -13.35 -3.32
C THR A 68 -14.68 -14.38 -2.20
N PRO A 69 -14.96 -13.95 -0.96
CA PRO A 69 -15.12 -14.88 0.14
C PRO A 69 -16.35 -15.78 -0.07
N ARG A 70 -16.37 -16.94 0.61
CA ARG A 70 -17.50 -17.86 0.55
C ARG A 70 -18.63 -17.32 1.42
N PHE A 71 -19.86 -17.43 0.94
CA PHE A 71 -21.04 -17.14 1.76
C PHE A 71 -20.99 -17.96 3.07
N PRO A 72 -21.31 -17.37 4.24
CA PRO A 72 -21.96 -16.06 4.46
C PRO A 72 -21.02 -14.85 4.56
N ASP A 73 -19.71 -15.03 4.37
CA ASP A 73 -18.74 -13.95 4.54
C ASP A 73 -18.83 -12.90 3.43
N SER A 74 -18.40 -11.68 3.75
CA SER A 74 -18.31 -10.55 2.81
C SER A 74 -16.91 -9.94 2.85
N PRO A 75 -16.44 -9.35 1.74
CA PRO A 75 -15.16 -8.68 1.70
C PRO A 75 -15.14 -7.51 2.69
N ASP A 76 -14.04 -7.36 3.43
CA ASP A 76 -13.81 -6.27 4.38
C ASP A 76 -12.41 -5.69 4.16
N SER A 77 -12.33 -4.38 3.89
CA SER A 77 -11.08 -3.67 3.64
C SER A 77 -10.11 -3.71 4.83
N LYS A 78 -10.59 -4.01 6.05
CA LYS A 78 -9.75 -4.25 7.23
C LYS A 78 -8.84 -5.46 7.07
N ASN A 79 -9.26 -6.45 6.26
CA ASN A 79 -8.47 -7.65 5.99
C ASN A 79 -7.51 -7.47 4.81
N PHE A 80 -7.51 -6.31 4.15
CA PHE A 80 -6.65 -6.05 3.00
C PHE A 80 -5.33 -5.43 3.46
N ASP A 81 -4.24 -5.91 2.88
CA ASP A 81 -2.93 -5.29 3.02
C ASP A 81 -2.77 -4.11 2.04
N VAL A 82 -1.73 -3.30 2.23
CA VAL A 82 -1.44 -2.15 1.35
C VAL A 82 -1.28 -2.58 -0.11
N THR A 83 -0.72 -3.78 -0.34
CA THR A 83 -0.49 -4.30 -1.68
C THR A 83 -1.82 -4.50 -2.42
N LEU A 84 -2.78 -5.14 -1.77
CA LEU A 84 -4.11 -5.39 -2.33
C LEU A 84 -4.89 -4.08 -2.50
N MET A 85 -4.91 -3.22 -1.49
CA MET A 85 -5.60 -1.92 -1.59
C MET A 85 -5.05 -1.07 -2.74
N SER A 86 -3.72 -0.95 -2.86
CA SER A 86 -3.07 -0.20 -3.94
C SER A 86 -3.36 -0.82 -5.32
N LEU A 87 -3.40 -2.15 -5.41
CA LEU A 87 -3.72 -2.86 -6.64
C LEU A 87 -5.16 -2.59 -7.09
N LEU A 88 -6.12 -2.57 -6.17
CA LEU A 88 -7.51 -2.29 -6.49
C LEU A 88 -7.69 -0.82 -6.88
N LEU A 89 -7.11 0.12 -6.11
CA LEU A 89 -7.15 1.55 -6.42
C LEU A 89 -6.65 1.82 -7.84
N ARG A 90 -5.45 1.33 -8.21
CA ARG A 90 -4.87 1.59 -9.54
C ARG A 90 -5.63 0.95 -10.71
N ASN A 91 -6.39 -0.13 -10.49
CA ASN A 91 -7.03 -0.89 -11.58
C ASN A 91 -8.53 -0.66 -11.70
N LEU A 92 -9.19 -0.25 -10.61
CA LEU A 92 -10.65 -0.14 -10.55
C LEU A 92 -11.15 1.29 -10.37
N THR A 93 -10.28 2.24 -10.00
CA THR A 93 -10.65 3.67 -9.93
C THR A 93 -10.17 4.45 -11.16
N THR A 94 -10.45 5.75 -11.16
CA THR A 94 -9.97 6.71 -12.16
C THR A 94 -8.78 7.53 -11.68
N ILE A 95 -8.18 7.17 -10.53
CA ILE A 95 -6.99 7.83 -10.00
C ILE A 95 -5.88 7.77 -11.05
N ALA A 96 -5.42 8.95 -11.50
CA ALA A 96 -4.34 9.04 -12.46
C ALA A 96 -3.04 8.48 -11.84
N PRO A 97 -2.26 7.67 -12.58
CA PRO A 97 -0.99 7.19 -12.08
C PRO A 97 -0.02 8.36 -11.85
N PRO A 98 1.00 8.18 -11.01
CA PRO A 98 2.10 9.14 -10.91
C PRO A 98 2.79 9.27 -12.26
N HIS A 99 3.51 10.38 -12.50
CA HIS A 99 4.23 10.64 -13.74
C HIS A 99 5.20 9.49 -14.11
N GLY A 100 5.89 8.93 -13.11
CA GLY A 100 6.79 7.78 -13.28
C GLY A 100 6.12 6.41 -13.17
N GLY A 101 4.80 6.35 -13.00
CA GLY A 101 4.07 5.12 -12.65
C GLY A 101 4.29 4.67 -11.19
N TYR A 102 3.67 3.55 -10.83
CA TYR A 102 3.66 3.03 -9.45
C TYR A 102 4.90 2.20 -9.06
N ASP A 103 5.86 2.01 -9.97
CA ASP A 103 7.07 1.21 -9.74
C ASP A 103 8.32 2.06 -9.52
N ASN A 104 8.22 3.38 -9.68
CA ASN A 104 9.29 4.34 -9.47
C ASN A 104 8.97 5.25 -8.28
N LEU A 105 10.01 5.73 -7.58
CA LEU A 105 9.85 6.75 -6.55
C LEU A 105 9.38 8.07 -7.22
N PRO A 106 8.22 8.61 -6.83
CA PRO A 106 7.75 9.89 -7.35
C PRO A 106 8.65 11.07 -6.93
N SER A 107 8.56 12.17 -7.67
CA SER A 107 9.19 13.43 -7.25
C SER A 107 8.55 13.95 -5.96
N SER A 108 9.31 14.57 -5.06
CA SER A 108 8.78 15.17 -3.82
C SER A 108 7.71 16.24 -4.07
N SER A 109 7.69 16.86 -5.27
CA SER A 109 6.64 17.81 -5.68
C SER A 109 5.32 17.16 -6.09
N GLU A 110 5.29 15.85 -6.31
CA GLU A 110 4.10 15.13 -6.77
C GLU A 110 3.27 14.64 -5.57
N THR A 111 2.37 15.49 -5.08
CA THR A 111 1.62 15.24 -3.83
C THR A 111 0.24 14.62 -4.09
N THR A 112 0.11 13.76 -5.10
CA THR A 112 -1.19 13.12 -5.40
C THR A 112 -1.35 11.83 -4.58
N PRO A 113 -2.59 11.38 -4.28
CA PRO A 113 -2.80 10.10 -3.59
C PRO A 113 -2.13 8.92 -4.31
N ALA A 114 -2.08 8.95 -5.65
CA ALA A 114 -1.38 7.93 -6.43
C ALA A 114 0.13 7.92 -6.18
N ALA A 115 0.75 9.11 -6.07
CA ALA A 115 2.15 9.25 -5.77
C ALA A 115 2.45 8.78 -4.35
N ASP A 116 1.57 9.04 -3.40
CA ASP A 116 1.73 8.59 -2.03
C ASP A 116 1.70 7.06 -1.91
N LEU A 117 0.80 6.39 -2.65
CA LEU A 117 0.79 4.93 -2.77
C LEU A 117 2.11 4.41 -3.36
N ALA A 118 2.65 5.09 -4.38
CA ALA A 118 3.91 4.71 -5.01
C ALA A 118 5.11 4.88 -4.06
N ARG A 119 5.17 5.97 -3.28
CA ARG A 119 6.18 6.19 -2.23
C ARG A 119 6.15 5.09 -1.17
N ILE A 120 4.98 4.80 -0.60
CA ILE A 120 4.82 3.75 0.42
C ILE A 120 5.29 2.40 -0.13
N LYS A 121 4.90 2.07 -1.36
CA LYS A 121 5.34 0.84 -2.02
C LYS A 121 6.85 0.82 -2.25
N TYR A 122 7.43 1.91 -2.72
CA TYR A 122 8.86 2.03 -2.97
C TYR A 122 9.66 1.77 -1.68
N TYR A 123 9.37 2.49 -0.60
CA TYR A 123 10.11 2.33 0.65
C TYR A 123 9.88 0.98 1.32
N ARG A 124 8.67 0.40 1.20
CA ARG A 124 8.45 -0.99 1.61
C ARG A 124 9.36 -1.98 0.87
N ASN A 125 9.52 -1.80 -0.44
CA ASN A 125 10.37 -2.67 -1.24
C ASN A 125 11.84 -2.48 -0.88
N VAL A 126 12.30 -1.24 -0.70
CA VAL A 126 13.66 -0.95 -0.21
C VAL A 126 13.91 -1.65 1.12
N LEU A 127 13.01 -1.48 2.09
CA LEU A 127 13.13 -2.08 3.41
C LEU A 127 13.15 -3.61 3.37
N ALA A 128 12.35 -4.23 2.49
CA ALA A 128 12.33 -5.68 2.32
C ALA A 128 13.62 -6.27 1.70
N HIS A 129 14.44 -5.45 1.05
CA HIS A 129 15.73 -5.84 0.49
C HIS A 129 16.91 -5.55 1.42
N LEU A 130 16.71 -4.83 2.52
CA LEU A 130 17.72 -4.64 3.56
C LEU A 130 17.81 -5.91 4.41
N ASN A 131 18.92 -6.64 4.27
CA ASN A 131 19.10 -7.95 4.90
C ASN A 131 19.64 -7.89 6.34
N ASP A 132 20.15 -6.74 6.76
CA ASP A 132 20.83 -6.55 8.04
C ASP A 132 19.98 -5.83 9.09
N GLY A 133 18.76 -5.39 8.74
CA GLY A 133 17.88 -4.67 9.66
C GLY A 133 18.42 -3.31 10.10
N ASN A 134 19.31 -2.72 9.30
CA ASN A 134 19.93 -1.42 9.58
C ASN A 134 19.57 -0.41 8.49
N ILE A 135 19.44 0.86 8.88
CA ILE A 135 19.32 1.98 7.94
C ILE A 135 20.09 3.18 8.47
N GLU A 136 20.91 3.78 7.61
CA GLU A 136 21.70 4.94 7.97
C GLU A 136 20.81 6.15 8.25
N ASN A 137 21.27 7.04 9.12
CA ASN A 137 20.44 8.17 9.56
C ASN A 137 20.01 9.08 8.39
N THR A 138 20.86 9.28 7.39
CA THR A 138 20.55 10.08 6.20
C THR A 138 19.46 9.45 5.34
N GLU A 139 19.51 8.13 5.14
CA GLU A 139 18.51 7.37 4.40
C GLU A 139 17.19 7.33 5.14
N PHE A 140 17.24 7.12 6.47
CA PHE A 140 16.09 7.18 7.34
C PHE A 140 15.40 8.55 7.28
N SER A 141 16.13 9.64 7.47
CA SER A 141 15.57 10.99 7.42
C SER A 141 14.92 11.28 6.08
N ALA A 142 15.57 10.95 4.96
CA ALA A 142 15.01 11.14 3.63
C ALA A 142 13.70 10.35 3.44
N ALA A 143 13.67 9.07 3.83
CA ALA A 143 12.48 8.24 3.73
C ALA A 143 11.36 8.72 4.66
N TRP A 144 11.71 9.06 5.90
CA TRP A 144 10.76 9.54 6.90
C TRP A 144 10.08 10.83 6.44
N ASP A 145 10.85 11.81 5.97
CA ASP A 145 10.31 13.09 5.51
C ASP A 145 9.48 12.93 4.24
N ASP A 146 9.88 12.07 3.29
CA ASP A 146 9.11 11.83 2.07
C ASP A 146 7.80 11.06 2.35
N ILE A 147 7.74 10.20 3.37
CA ILE A 147 6.49 9.51 3.74
C ILE A 147 5.59 10.39 4.62
N THR A 148 6.17 11.16 5.56
CA THR A 148 5.40 11.93 6.55
C THR A 148 5.08 13.35 6.11
N GLY A 149 5.84 13.92 5.17
CA GLY A 149 5.58 15.21 4.53
C GLY A 149 4.43 15.17 3.52
N VAL A 150 3.90 13.98 3.25
CA VAL A 150 2.72 13.76 2.41
C VAL A 150 1.46 14.27 3.10
N SER A 151 0.66 15.06 2.36
CA SER A 151 -0.57 15.70 2.87
C SER A 151 -1.87 15.16 2.24
N SER A 152 -1.80 14.12 1.39
CA SER A 152 -2.94 13.75 0.54
C SER A 152 -3.55 12.36 0.79
N ILE A 153 -2.99 11.56 1.71
CA ILE A 153 -3.61 10.35 2.28
C ILE A 153 -3.37 10.21 3.77
#